data_AF-A0A9P1JFH7-F1
#
_entry.id   AF-A0A9P1JFH7-F1
#
_cell.length_a   1.000
_cell.length_b   1.000
_cell.length_c   1.000
_cell.angle_alpha   90.00
_cell.angle_beta   90.00
_cell.angle_gamma   90.00
#
_symmetry.space_group_name_H-M   'P 1'
#
loop_
_entity.id
_entity.type
_entity.pdbx_description
1 polymer ?
#
loop_
_entity_poly.entity_id
_entity_poly.type
_entity_poly.pdbx_seq_one_letter_code
_entity_poly.pdbx_strand_id
1 'polypeptide(L)'
;MRGRTPKVIIYVDTDGVACVCRICNACKEMKSLESFSRQNNGFMGRVSRCKECIKPISRAFYKRNPNYRKDHYRRNKNVIARKREIRNGLERSLPMKIRVKTFEERSKKIISCQISGTKEDVVVDHFIAIGVGHGGTYVGNLVFLSRDLNSYKGAINPFEWAKSLCEEAQKKFDNVASDLALINGLTPSEFEKYVTWCYENPRDLVEGKADQRSSIELWRERTGLLFPLPKFVYERNIKIQEKKRRRS
;
A
#
# COMPACT_ATOMS: atom_id res chain seq x y z
N MET A 1 -1.93 30.41 -16.81
CA MET A 1 -1.91 30.74 -15.36
C MET A 1 -0.51 30.53 -14.83
N ARG A 2 0.14 31.57 -14.29
CA ARG A 2 1.55 31.53 -13.86
C ARG A 2 1.74 30.51 -12.73
N GLY A 3 2.36 29.37 -13.01
CA GLY A 3 2.71 28.36 -12.02
C GLY A 3 3.79 28.91 -11.09
N ARG A 4 3.40 29.44 -9.92
CA ARG A 4 4.37 29.72 -8.86
C ARG A 4 4.87 28.38 -8.33
N THR A 5 6.11 28.04 -8.68
CA THR A 5 6.86 26.96 -8.05
C THR A 5 6.84 27.16 -6.54
N PRO A 6 6.45 26.14 -5.74
CA PRO A 6 6.51 26.25 -4.30
C PRO A 6 7.98 26.44 -3.90
N LYS A 7 8.26 27.52 -3.15
CA LYS A 7 9.56 27.68 -2.48
C LYS A 7 9.67 26.62 -1.39
N VAL A 8 10.42 25.56 -1.67
CA VAL A 8 10.78 24.50 -0.74
C VAL A 8 12.20 24.76 -0.28
N ILE A 9 12.43 24.66 1.03
CA ILE A 9 13.78 24.71 1.59
C ILE A 9 13.99 23.38 2.28
N ILE A 10 15.03 22.67 1.84
CA ILE A 10 15.49 21.42 2.42
C ILE A 10 16.76 21.79 3.19
N TYR A 11 16.80 21.52 4.49
CA TYR A 11 18.01 21.60 5.28
C TYR A 11 18.23 20.28 6.00
N VAL A 12 19.50 19.95 6.22
CA VAL A 12 19.93 18.79 6.98
C VAL A 12 20.26 19.27 8.38
N ASP A 13 19.57 18.74 9.39
CA ASP A 13 19.86 19.05 10.79
C ASP A 13 21.21 18.44 11.22
N THR A 14 21.76 18.85 12.36
CA THR A 14 23.05 18.36 12.89
C THR A 14 23.08 16.84 13.12
N ASP A 15 21.90 16.21 13.21
CA ASP A 15 21.72 14.76 13.34
C ASP A 15 21.59 14.03 11.98
N GLY A 16 21.81 14.72 10.85
CA GLY A 16 21.70 14.13 9.51
C GLY A 16 20.25 13.92 9.03
N VAL A 17 19.27 14.46 9.75
CA VAL A 17 17.84 14.35 9.39
C VAL A 17 17.48 15.45 8.38
N ALA A 18 17.02 15.06 7.19
CA ALA A 18 16.51 15.99 6.19
C ALA A 18 15.15 16.56 6.62
N CYS A 19 15.13 17.82 7.02
CA CYS A 19 13.93 18.56 7.39
C CYS A 19 13.36 19.28 6.15
N VAL A 20 12.15 18.91 5.74
CA VAL A 20 11.47 19.55 4.62
C VAL A 20 10.51 20.62 5.14
N CYS A 21 10.80 21.88 4.85
CA CYS A 21 9.99 23.02 5.23
C CYS A 21 9.40 23.72 4.01
N ARG A 22 8.24 24.35 4.21
CA ARG A 22 7.50 25.06 3.17
C ARG A 22 6.95 26.39 3.67
N ILE A 23 6.98 27.38 2.80
CA ILE A 23 6.34 28.68 3.04
C ILE A 23 4.82 28.57 2.80
N CYS A 24 4.03 28.97 3.79
CA CYS A 24 2.58 29.03 3.69
C CYS A 24 2.15 30.09 2.66
N ASN A 25 1.27 29.73 1.71
CA ASN A 25 0.81 30.71 0.72
C ASN A 25 -0.10 31.80 1.28
N ALA A 26 -0.65 31.62 2.49
CA ALA A 26 -1.49 32.60 3.16
C ALA A 26 -0.67 33.51 4.10
N CYS A 27 -0.16 32.98 5.21
CA CYS A 27 0.60 33.78 6.21
C CYS A 27 2.06 34.06 5.85
N LYS A 28 2.60 33.43 4.79
CA LYS A 28 3.99 33.60 4.32
C LYS A 28 5.08 33.15 5.31
N GLU A 29 4.71 32.53 6.42
CA GLU A 29 5.65 31.92 7.36
C GLU A 29 6.19 30.58 6.83
N MET A 30 7.45 30.30 7.13
CA MET A 30 8.06 28.98 6.92
C MET A 30 7.61 28.04 8.02
N LYS A 31 7.02 26.90 7.64
CA LYS A 31 6.58 25.87 8.60
C LYS A 31 6.99 24.48 8.13
N SER A 32 7.08 23.54 9.06
CA SER A 32 7.23 22.12 8.75
C SER A 32 6.06 21.63 7.88
N LEU A 33 6.28 20.60 7.04
CA LEU A 33 5.21 19.97 6.26
C LEU A 33 4.05 19.46 7.15
N GLU A 34 4.32 19.11 8.40
CA GLU A 34 3.31 18.69 9.38
C GLU A 34 2.29 19.78 9.70
N SER A 35 2.69 21.05 9.58
CA SER A 35 1.80 22.21 9.75
C SER A 35 0.79 22.37 8.62
N PHE A 36 0.84 21.52 7.58
CA PHE A 36 -0.06 21.52 6.43
C PHE A 36 -0.90 20.22 6.40
N SER A 37 -2.19 20.35 6.09
CA SER A 37 -3.11 19.20 5.95
C SER A 37 -2.81 18.33 4.72
N ARG A 38 -3.16 17.05 4.77
CA ARG A 38 -3.00 16.12 3.63
C ARG A 38 -3.96 16.46 2.48
N GLN A 39 -3.47 16.38 1.25
CA GLN A 39 -4.24 16.51 0.01
C GLN A 39 -3.58 15.68 -1.08
N ASN A 40 -4.32 14.71 -1.65
CA ASN A 40 -3.77 13.72 -2.60
C ASN A 40 -3.13 14.35 -3.85
N ASN A 41 -3.65 15.49 -4.32
CA ASN A 41 -3.13 16.19 -5.51
C ASN A 41 -2.32 17.44 -5.13
N GLY A 42 -1.95 17.57 -3.86
CA GLY A 42 -1.12 18.66 -3.36
C GLY A 42 0.36 18.35 -3.56
N PHE A 43 1.19 19.40 -3.67
CA PHE A 43 2.64 19.24 -3.66
C PHE A 43 3.10 18.52 -2.38
N MET A 44 3.84 17.41 -2.54
CA MET A 44 4.20 16.45 -1.48
C MET A 44 3.00 15.94 -0.66
N GLY A 45 1.84 15.78 -1.29
CA GLY A 45 0.62 15.32 -0.62
C GLY A 45 0.08 16.31 0.40
N ARG A 46 0.47 17.59 0.34
CA ARG A 46 0.07 18.63 1.30
C ARG A 46 -0.61 19.82 0.60
N VAL A 47 -1.58 20.41 1.30
CA VAL A 47 -2.21 21.69 0.93
C VAL A 47 -1.18 22.83 0.92
N SER A 48 -1.48 23.92 0.22
CA SER A 48 -0.57 25.08 0.12
C SER A 48 -0.67 26.09 1.27
N ARG A 49 -1.68 25.96 2.15
CA ARG A 49 -1.92 26.83 3.31
C ARG A 49 -1.79 26.01 4.60
N CYS A 50 -1.18 26.57 5.64
CA CYS A 50 -1.06 25.87 6.91
C CYS A 50 -2.44 25.60 7.55
N LYS A 51 -2.48 24.64 8.49
CA LYS A 51 -3.68 24.23 9.23
C LYS A 51 -4.37 25.41 9.89
N GLU A 52 -3.61 26.33 10.46
CA GLU A 52 -4.13 27.54 11.11
C GLU A 52 -4.87 28.45 10.14
N CYS A 53 -4.30 28.71 8.96
CA CYS A 53 -4.96 29.50 7.92
C CYS A 53 -6.20 28.80 7.34
N ILE A 54 -6.25 27.47 7.33
CA ILE A 54 -7.40 26.69 6.81
C ILE A 54 -8.53 26.60 7.84
N LYS A 55 -8.21 26.52 9.13
CA LYS A 55 -9.17 26.34 10.22
C LYS A 55 -10.35 27.32 10.18
N PRO A 56 -10.18 28.65 10.06
CA PRO A 56 -11.30 29.58 10.00
C PRO A 56 -12.12 29.42 8.73
N ILE A 57 -11.47 29.15 7.58
CA ILE A 57 -12.14 28.94 6.29
C ILE A 57 -13.05 27.71 6.36
N SER A 58 -12.53 26.61 6.90
CA SER A 58 -13.26 25.36 7.09
C SER A 58 -14.47 25.54 8.01
N ARG A 59 -14.29 26.23 9.16
CA ARG A 59 -15.38 26.57 10.08
C ARG A 59 -16.47 27.38 9.39
N ALA A 60 -16.10 28.44 8.67
CA ALA A 60 -17.04 29.29 7.95
C ALA A 60 -17.77 28.52 6.82
N PHE A 61 -17.10 27.57 6.17
CA PHE A 61 -17.72 26.71 5.16
C PHE A 61 -18.79 25.80 5.78
N TYR A 62 -18.46 25.07 6.84
CA TYR A 62 -19.43 24.18 7.50
C TYR A 62 -20.58 24.94 8.18
N LYS A 63 -20.32 26.13 8.72
CA LYS A 63 -21.38 27.00 9.27
C LYS A 63 -22.37 27.45 8.18
N ARG A 64 -21.86 27.80 6.99
CA ARG A 64 -22.70 28.17 5.83
C ARG A 64 -23.38 26.97 5.16
N ASN A 65 -22.84 25.77 5.33
CA ASN A 65 -23.32 24.55 4.68
C ASN A 65 -23.59 23.45 5.72
N PRO A 66 -24.59 23.61 6.61
CA PRO A 66 -24.84 22.67 7.70
C PRO A 66 -25.15 21.25 7.19
N ASN A 67 -25.81 21.13 6.04
CA ASN A 67 -26.19 19.85 5.44
C ASN A 67 -25.10 19.22 4.57
N TYR A 68 -23.94 19.87 4.38
CA TYR A 68 -22.89 19.39 3.46
C TYR A 68 -22.51 17.94 3.71
N ARG A 69 -22.35 17.52 4.97
CA ARG A 69 -21.98 16.14 5.31
C ARG A 69 -23.07 15.14 4.90
N LYS A 70 -24.33 15.47 5.16
CA LYS A 70 -25.50 14.63 4.83
C LYS A 70 -25.65 14.51 3.31
N ASP A 71 -25.53 15.63 2.60
CA ASP A 71 -25.64 15.67 1.14
C ASP A 71 -24.47 14.96 0.46
N HIS A 72 -23.25 15.17 0.96
CA HIS A 72 -22.07 14.47 0.47
C HIS A 72 -22.23 12.96 0.62
N TYR A 73 -22.70 12.49 1.78
CA TYR A 73 -22.99 11.07 2.00
C TYR A 73 -24.07 10.56 1.04
N ARG A 74 -25.17 11.31 0.86
CA ARG A 74 -26.27 10.93 -0.04
C ARG A 74 -25.79 10.80 -1.50
N ARG A 75 -25.05 11.77 -2.00
CA ARG A 75 -24.52 11.77 -3.38
C ARG A 75 -23.47 10.69 -3.62
N ASN A 76 -22.69 10.35 -2.60
CA ASN A 76 -21.61 9.36 -2.71
C ASN A 76 -21.97 7.98 -2.12
N LYS A 77 -23.24 7.74 -1.80
CA LYS A 77 -23.71 6.54 -1.09
C LYS A 77 -23.22 5.25 -1.77
N ASN A 78 -23.37 5.17 -3.09
CA ASN A 78 -22.99 3.99 -3.88
C ASN A 78 -21.46 3.80 -3.92
N VAL A 79 -20.68 4.88 -4.02
CA VAL A 79 -19.21 4.82 -3.99
C VAL A 79 -18.71 4.35 -2.62
N ILE A 80 -19.33 4.84 -1.54
CA ILE A 80 -18.99 4.46 -0.16
C ILE A 80 -19.37 2.99 0.09
N ALA A 81 -20.55 2.57 -0.36
CA ALA A 81 -21.01 1.18 -0.27
C ALA A 81 -20.09 0.24 -1.06
N ARG A 82 -19.78 0.56 -2.32
CA ARG A 82 -18.85 -0.22 -3.15
C ARG A 82 -17.46 -0.32 -2.54
N LYS A 83 -16.89 0.76 -1.99
CA LYS A 83 -15.60 0.72 -1.28
C LYS A 83 -15.65 -0.17 -0.04
N ARG A 84 -16.78 -0.18 0.68
CA ARG A 84 -17.01 -1.07 1.81
C ARG A 84 -17.15 -2.53 1.38
N GLU A 85 -17.87 -2.79 0.30
CA GLU A 85 -18.02 -4.13 -0.28
C GLU A 85 -16.71 -4.69 -0.82
N ILE A 86 -15.91 -3.88 -1.50
CA ILE A 86 -14.55 -4.24 -1.93
C ILE A 86 -13.70 -4.56 -0.70
N ARG A 87 -13.69 -3.70 0.33
CA ARG A 87 -12.96 -3.96 1.58
C ARG A 87 -13.40 -5.27 2.24
N ASN A 88 -14.70 -5.50 2.35
CA ASN A 88 -15.27 -6.69 2.96
C ASN A 88 -15.05 -7.95 2.12
N GLY A 89 -15.10 -7.82 0.79
CA GLY A 89 -14.83 -8.89 -0.17
C GLY A 89 -13.36 -9.28 -0.17
N LEU A 90 -12.46 -8.30 -0.11
CA LEU A 90 -11.05 -8.52 0.15
C LEU A 90 -10.88 -9.21 1.50
N GLU A 91 -11.40 -8.68 2.61
CA GLU A 91 -11.35 -9.37 3.93
C GLU A 91 -11.83 -10.83 3.91
N ARG A 92 -12.82 -11.17 3.09
CA ARG A 92 -13.41 -12.51 2.99
C ARG A 92 -12.68 -13.46 2.03
N SER A 93 -12.00 -12.94 1.02
CA SER A 93 -11.25 -13.73 0.02
C SER A 93 -9.79 -13.98 0.43
N LEU A 94 -9.36 -13.48 1.59
CA LEU A 94 -7.98 -13.56 2.05
C LEU A 94 -7.67 -14.85 2.82
N PRO A 95 -6.60 -15.57 2.46
CA PRO A 95 -6.01 -16.54 3.37
C PRO A 95 -5.43 -15.81 4.58
N MET A 96 -6.14 -15.98 5.70
CA MET A 96 -5.73 -15.70 7.08
C MET A 96 -5.66 -14.21 7.48
N LYS A 97 -6.59 -13.82 8.38
CA LYS A 97 -6.31 -12.80 9.40
C LYS A 97 -4.98 -13.19 10.05
N ILE A 98 -3.94 -12.37 9.91
CA ILE A 98 -2.75 -12.46 10.75
C ILE A 98 -3.27 -12.41 12.19
N ARG A 99 -3.15 -13.52 12.91
CA ARG A 99 -3.63 -13.62 14.30
C ARG A 99 -2.70 -12.72 15.10
N VAL A 100 -3.28 -11.68 15.70
CA VAL A 100 -2.69 -10.58 16.47
C VAL A 100 -1.74 -11.01 17.60
N LYS A 101 -1.55 -12.32 17.86
CA LYS A 101 -0.61 -12.83 18.86
C LYS A 101 0.86 -12.50 18.56
N THR A 102 1.24 -12.24 17.31
CA THR A 102 2.58 -11.72 16.96
C THR A 102 2.72 -10.21 17.11
N PHE A 103 1.66 -9.48 17.52
CA PHE A 103 1.70 -8.01 17.61
C PHE A 103 2.49 -7.54 18.85
N GLU A 104 2.47 -8.30 19.95
CA GLU A 104 3.26 -8.01 21.17
C GLU A 104 4.75 -8.37 21.01
N GLU A 105 5.08 -9.37 20.19
CA GLU A 105 6.48 -9.67 19.84
C GLU A 105 7.02 -8.71 18.77
N ARG A 106 6.16 -8.22 17.86
CA ARG A 106 6.51 -7.22 16.85
C ARG A 106 6.54 -5.79 17.38
N SER A 107 5.81 -5.45 18.45
CA SER A 107 5.81 -4.10 19.03
C SER A 107 7.18 -3.70 19.62
N LYS A 108 8.05 -4.67 19.90
CA LYS A 108 9.46 -4.42 20.28
C LYS A 108 10.37 -4.14 19.08
N LYS A 109 9.97 -4.49 17.85
CA LYS A 109 10.71 -4.12 16.64
C LYS A 109 10.21 -2.78 16.15
N ILE A 110 11.12 -1.82 16.08
CA ILE A 110 10.88 -0.56 15.40
C ILE A 110 10.43 -0.87 13.96
N ILE A 111 9.17 -0.58 13.64
CA ILE A 111 8.63 -0.74 12.29
C ILE A 111 9.18 0.41 11.44
N SER A 112 10.05 0.09 10.49
CA SER A 112 10.58 1.04 9.52
C SER A 112 10.17 0.66 8.09
N CYS A 113 10.18 1.64 7.19
CA CYS A 113 10.09 1.39 5.77
C CYS A 113 11.29 0.54 5.34
N GLN A 114 11.03 -0.57 4.67
CA GLN A 114 12.07 -1.50 4.24
C GLN A 114 12.95 -0.92 3.13
N ILE A 115 12.49 0.12 2.42
CA ILE A 115 13.21 0.74 1.31
C ILE A 115 13.92 2.03 1.76
N SER A 116 13.23 2.99 2.37
CA SER A 116 13.88 4.24 2.81
C SER A 116 14.54 4.13 4.19
N GLY A 117 14.12 3.20 5.04
CA GLY A 117 14.56 3.09 6.43
C GLY A 117 13.84 4.03 7.40
N THR A 118 12.95 4.91 6.93
CA THR A 118 12.20 5.83 7.81
C THR A 118 11.30 5.08 8.78
N LYS A 119 11.14 5.61 9.99
CA LYS A 119 10.24 5.09 11.03
C LYS A 119 8.90 5.82 11.04
N GLU A 120 8.77 6.87 10.24
CA GLU A 120 7.60 7.74 10.21
C GLU A 120 6.63 7.37 9.09
N ASP A 121 5.33 7.47 9.38
CA ASP A 121 4.22 7.25 8.44
C ASP A 121 4.36 5.97 7.60
N VAL A 122 4.87 4.91 8.23
CA VAL A 122 5.03 3.59 7.62
C VAL A 122 3.67 2.91 7.52
N VAL A 123 3.38 2.36 6.35
CA VAL A 123 2.15 1.64 6.04
C VAL A 123 2.50 0.24 5.55
N VAL A 124 1.55 -0.67 5.72
CA VAL A 124 1.59 -1.99 5.08
C VAL A 124 1.07 -1.83 3.65
N ASP A 125 1.88 -2.19 2.68
CA ASP A 125 1.53 -2.24 1.25
C ASP A 125 1.50 -3.67 0.74
N HIS A 126 0.77 -3.88 -0.36
CA HIS A 126 0.75 -5.12 -1.12
C HIS A 126 1.81 -5.05 -2.21
N PHE A 127 2.79 -5.95 -2.18
CA PHE A 127 3.87 -5.98 -3.18
C PHE A 127 3.27 -6.08 -4.59
N ILE A 128 2.52 -7.14 -4.88
CA ILE A 128 1.58 -7.22 -6.00
C ILE A 128 0.29 -6.51 -5.60
N ALA A 129 -0.03 -5.43 -6.30
CA ALA A 129 -1.21 -4.62 -6.01
C ALA A 129 -2.51 -5.44 -6.15
N ILE A 130 -3.41 -5.31 -5.18
CA ILE A 130 -4.69 -6.03 -5.16
C ILE A 130 -5.51 -5.82 -6.44
N GLY A 131 -5.44 -4.63 -7.03
CA GLY A 131 -6.20 -4.28 -8.24
C GLY A 131 -5.83 -5.09 -9.48
N VAL A 132 -4.69 -5.80 -9.46
CA VAL A 132 -4.22 -6.69 -10.54
C VAL A 132 -5.05 -7.98 -10.59
N GLY A 133 -5.81 -8.30 -9.54
CA GLY A 133 -6.55 -9.56 -9.43
C GLY A 133 -5.69 -10.76 -9.04
N HIS A 134 -4.39 -10.52 -8.86
CA HIS A 134 -3.42 -11.46 -8.37
C HIS A 134 -2.92 -11.08 -6.98
N GLY A 135 -2.33 -12.05 -6.32
CA GLY A 135 -1.83 -11.87 -4.96
C GLY A 135 -2.97 -11.67 -3.96
N GLY A 136 -2.68 -10.94 -2.89
CA GLY A 136 -3.61 -10.73 -1.78
C GLY A 136 -2.89 -10.26 -0.53
N THR A 137 -3.61 -10.16 0.58
CA THR A 137 -3.08 -9.82 1.90
C THR A 137 -2.61 -11.10 2.60
N TYR A 138 -1.39 -11.53 2.30
CA TYR A 138 -0.71 -12.63 2.98
C TYR A 138 0.77 -12.30 3.11
N VAL A 139 1.49 -12.98 4.00
CA VAL A 139 2.87 -12.61 4.37
C VAL A 139 3.83 -12.52 3.17
N GLY A 140 3.67 -13.37 2.15
CA GLY A 140 4.47 -13.35 0.92
C GLY A 140 4.07 -12.27 -0.09
N ASN A 141 3.19 -11.34 0.28
CA ASN A 141 2.80 -10.20 -0.55
C ASN A 141 2.66 -8.91 0.26
N LEU A 142 3.13 -8.86 1.51
CA LEU A 142 3.04 -7.67 2.36
C LEU A 142 4.42 -7.09 2.64
N VAL A 143 4.55 -5.78 2.46
CA VAL A 143 5.77 -5.02 2.72
C VAL A 143 5.47 -3.76 3.53
N PHE A 144 6.48 -3.23 4.23
CA PHE A 144 6.40 -1.97 4.96
C PHE A 144 7.04 -0.87 4.14
N LEU A 145 6.23 0.09 3.69
CA LEU A 145 6.67 1.24 2.92
C LEU A 145 6.33 2.53 3.64
N SER A 146 7.12 3.59 3.45
CA SER A 146 6.66 4.93 3.80
C SER A 146 5.42 5.25 2.95
N ARG A 147 4.52 6.07 3.48
CA ARG A 147 3.32 6.47 2.73
C ARG A 147 3.65 7.09 1.36
N ASP A 148 4.76 7.81 1.27
CA ASP A 148 5.22 8.43 0.02
C ASP A 148 5.67 7.38 -1.00
N LEU A 149 6.50 6.41 -0.59
CA LEU A 149 6.93 5.32 -1.48
C LEU A 149 5.75 4.44 -1.90
N ASN A 150 4.84 4.15 -0.97
CA ASN A 150 3.60 3.44 -1.26
C ASN A 150 2.75 4.21 -2.30
N SER A 151 2.61 5.52 -2.14
CA SER A 151 1.86 6.35 -3.09
C SER A 151 2.54 6.44 -4.45
N TYR A 152 3.88 6.46 -4.47
CA TYR A 152 4.67 6.50 -5.70
C TYR A 152 4.62 5.18 -6.47
N LYS A 153 4.71 4.06 -5.76
CA LYS A 153 4.55 2.71 -6.32
C LYS A 153 3.15 2.51 -6.91
N GLY A 154 2.11 2.86 -6.14
CA GLY A 154 0.73 2.68 -6.56
C GLY A 154 0.43 1.25 -7.04
N ALA A 155 -0.10 1.14 -8.26
CA ALA A 155 -0.40 -0.13 -8.91
C ALA A 155 0.60 -0.47 -10.04
N ILE A 156 1.81 0.11 -10.02
CA ILE A 156 2.87 -0.23 -10.97
C ILE A 156 3.46 -1.60 -10.58
N ASN A 157 3.97 -2.36 -11.57
CA ASN A 157 4.77 -3.55 -11.30
C ASN A 157 5.96 -3.16 -10.39
N PRO A 158 6.14 -3.78 -9.21
CA PRO A 158 7.21 -3.42 -8.28
C PRO A 158 8.61 -3.44 -8.87
N PHE A 159 8.89 -4.35 -9.80
CA PHE A 159 10.20 -4.46 -10.44
C PHE A 159 10.42 -3.34 -11.47
N GLU A 160 9.38 -2.92 -12.19
CA GLU A 160 9.45 -1.73 -13.05
C GLU A 160 9.55 -0.44 -12.22
N TRP A 161 8.81 -0.37 -11.12
CA TRP A 161 8.89 0.73 -10.16
C TRP A 161 10.30 0.86 -9.56
N ALA A 162 10.93 -0.26 -9.21
CA ALA A 162 12.25 -0.27 -8.60
C ALA A 162 13.34 0.35 -9.48
N LYS A 163 13.25 0.24 -10.82
CA LYS A 163 14.20 0.85 -11.76
C LYS A 163 14.35 2.37 -11.60
N SER A 164 13.37 3.03 -10.99
CA SER A 164 13.41 4.47 -10.70
C SER A 164 14.11 4.85 -9.39
N LEU A 165 14.50 3.86 -8.57
CA LEU A 165 15.12 4.06 -7.26
C LEU A 165 16.62 4.39 -7.41
N CYS A 166 17.17 5.07 -6.40
CA CYS A 166 18.62 5.23 -6.29
C CYS A 166 19.29 3.91 -5.89
N GLU A 167 20.61 3.81 -6.07
CA GLU A 167 21.37 2.58 -5.85
C GLU A 167 21.17 1.98 -4.45
N GLU A 168 21.15 2.81 -3.40
CA GLU A 168 20.95 2.36 -2.02
C GLU A 168 19.54 1.83 -1.78
N ALA A 169 18.53 2.47 -2.38
CA ALA A 169 17.14 2.04 -2.30
C ALA A 169 16.90 0.78 -3.15
N GLN A 170 17.59 0.63 -4.27
CA GLN A 170 17.59 -0.57 -5.10
C GLN A 170 18.13 -1.77 -4.32
N LYS A 171 19.29 -1.65 -3.66
CA LYS A 171 19.85 -2.73 -2.82
C LYS A 171 18.87 -3.21 -1.74
N LYS A 172 18.14 -2.26 -1.12
CA LYS A 172 17.11 -2.59 -0.12
C LYS A 172 15.88 -3.23 -0.76
N PHE A 173 15.47 -2.78 -1.94
CA PHE A 173 14.41 -3.41 -2.71
C PHE A 173 14.76 -4.86 -3.06
N ASP A 174 15.99 -5.12 -3.52
CA ASP A 174 16.46 -6.45 -3.90
C ASP A 174 16.45 -7.41 -2.71
N ASN A 175 16.82 -6.93 -1.52
CA ASN A 175 16.70 -7.70 -0.28
C ASN A 175 15.24 -8.05 0.05
N VAL A 176 14.33 -7.07 -0.05
CA VAL A 176 12.88 -7.30 0.16
C VAL A 176 12.33 -8.29 -0.86
N ALA A 177 12.69 -8.15 -2.13
CA ALA A 177 12.26 -9.06 -3.19
C ALA A 177 12.80 -10.48 -2.95
N SER A 178 14.04 -10.62 -2.46
CA SER A 178 14.63 -11.91 -2.11
C SER A 178 13.93 -12.58 -0.92
N ASP A 179 13.59 -11.82 0.12
CA ASP A 179 12.82 -12.32 1.26
C ASP A 179 11.42 -12.80 0.82
N LEU A 180 10.74 -12.01 -0.01
CA LEU A 180 9.44 -12.40 -0.55
C LEU A 180 9.54 -13.61 -1.48
N ALA A 181 10.59 -13.72 -2.29
CA ALA A 181 10.85 -14.88 -3.13
C ALA A 181 10.94 -16.14 -2.26
N LEU A 182 11.75 -16.10 -1.20
CA LEU A 182 11.91 -17.20 -0.26
C LEU A 182 10.57 -17.61 0.39
N ILE A 183 9.76 -16.64 0.83
CA ILE A 183 8.43 -16.89 1.43
C ILE A 183 7.48 -17.55 0.41
N ASN A 184 7.60 -17.19 -0.87
CA ASN A 184 6.85 -17.78 -1.97
C ASN A 184 7.52 -19.05 -2.53
N GLY A 185 8.57 -19.55 -1.90
CA GLY A 185 9.29 -20.76 -2.31
C GLY A 185 9.91 -20.64 -3.71
N LEU A 186 10.29 -19.44 -4.12
CA LEU A 186 10.90 -19.11 -5.41
C LEU A 186 12.30 -18.55 -5.21
N THR A 187 13.14 -18.68 -6.23
CA THR A 187 14.35 -17.87 -6.36
C THR A 187 13.99 -16.41 -6.66
N PRO A 188 14.89 -15.44 -6.43
CA PRO A 188 14.62 -14.03 -6.76
C PRO A 188 14.22 -13.82 -8.24
N SER A 189 14.90 -14.52 -9.17
CA SER A 189 14.58 -14.44 -10.60
C SER A 189 13.20 -15.02 -10.95
N GLU A 190 12.85 -16.16 -10.34
CA GLU A 190 11.51 -16.74 -10.51
C GLU A 190 10.42 -15.85 -9.91
N PHE A 191 10.69 -15.22 -8.77
CA PHE A 191 9.75 -14.32 -8.12
C PHE A 191 9.49 -13.08 -8.98
N GLU A 192 10.52 -12.51 -9.61
CA GLU A 192 10.36 -11.44 -10.60
C GLU A 192 9.49 -11.87 -11.78
N LYS A 193 9.78 -13.04 -12.37
CA LYS A 193 8.97 -13.60 -13.47
C LYS A 193 7.52 -13.84 -13.06
N TYR A 194 7.30 -14.34 -11.85
CA TYR A 194 5.97 -14.56 -11.28
C TYR A 194 5.21 -13.24 -11.09
N VAL A 195 5.85 -12.22 -10.51
CA VAL A 195 5.24 -10.91 -10.30
C VAL A 195 4.92 -10.27 -11.65
N THR A 196 5.86 -10.27 -12.60
CA THR A 196 5.63 -9.75 -13.95
C THR A 196 4.48 -10.46 -14.65
N TRP A 197 4.42 -11.80 -14.57
CA TRP A 197 3.29 -12.58 -15.09
C TRP A 197 1.94 -12.15 -14.49
N CYS A 198 1.88 -11.87 -13.19
CA CYS A 198 0.64 -11.38 -12.56
C CYS A 198 0.17 -10.07 -13.19
N TYR A 199 1.07 -9.15 -13.50
CA TYR A 199 0.72 -7.86 -14.12
C TYR A 199 0.36 -8.00 -15.60
N GLU A 200 0.92 -8.97 -16.31
CA GLU A 200 0.60 -9.27 -17.71
C GLU A 200 -0.68 -10.07 -17.90
N ASN A 201 -1.16 -10.76 -16.86
CA ASN A 201 -2.32 -11.66 -16.93
C ASN A 201 -3.38 -11.30 -15.87
N PRO A 202 -3.80 -10.04 -15.72
CA PRO A 202 -4.69 -9.61 -14.64
C PRO A 202 -5.99 -10.41 -14.61
N ARG A 203 -6.48 -10.71 -13.40
CA ARG A 203 -7.71 -11.48 -13.19
C ARG A 203 -8.86 -10.61 -12.73
N ASP A 204 -10.05 -10.88 -13.23
CA ASP A 204 -11.25 -10.23 -12.72
C ASP A 204 -11.92 -11.02 -11.58
N LEU A 205 -13.00 -10.45 -11.03
CA LEU A 205 -13.75 -11.07 -9.93
C LEU A 205 -14.51 -12.34 -10.34
N VAL A 206 -14.84 -12.49 -11.62
CA VAL A 206 -15.54 -13.66 -12.16
C VAL A 206 -14.56 -14.82 -12.27
N GLU A 207 -13.41 -14.59 -12.88
CA GLU A 207 -12.31 -15.55 -12.99
C GLU A 207 -11.76 -15.96 -11.63
N GLY A 208 -11.64 -14.99 -10.70
CA GLY A 208 -11.25 -15.23 -9.31
C GLY A 208 -12.24 -16.09 -8.53
N LYS A 209 -13.52 -16.07 -8.90
CA LYS A 209 -14.55 -16.93 -8.30
C LYS A 209 -14.56 -18.33 -8.91
N ALA A 210 -14.41 -18.42 -10.23
CA ALA A 210 -14.41 -19.67 -10.97
C ALA A 210 -13.21 -20.55 -10.59
N ASP A 211 -12.02 -19.96 -10.48
CA ASP A 211 -10.79 -20.67 -10.11
C ASP A 211 -10.24 -20.15 -8.77
N GLN A 212 -10.44 -20.95 -7.72
CA GLN A 212 -10.01 -20.62 -6.38
C GLN A 212 -8.53 -20.91 -6.13
N ARG A 213 -7.76 -21.47 -7.07
CA ARG A 213 -6.32 -21.68 -6.88
C ARG A 213 -5.58 -20.35 -6.66
N SER A 214 -4.52 -20.38 -5.86
CA SER A 214 -3.67 -19.22 -5.65
C SER A 214 -2.95 -18.85 -6.95
N SER A 215 -2.59 -17.57 -7.11
CA SER A 215 -1.89 -17.10 -8.30
C SER A 215 -0.56 -17.83 -8.54
N ILE A 216 0.14 -18.19 -7.47
CA ILE A 216 1.41 -18.93 -7.57
C ILE A 216 1.21 -20.39 -8.00
N GLU A 217 0.11 -21.05 -7.62
CA GLU A 217 -0.22 -22.39 -8.13
C GLU A 217 -0.43 -22.35 -9.65
N LEU A 218 -1.18 -21.36 -10.15
CA LEU A 218 -1.43 -21.17 -11.57
C LEU A 218 -0.15 -20.91 -12.36
N TRP A 219 0.70 -20.03 -11.83
CA TRP A 219 1.96 -19.70 -12.49
C TRP A 219 2.93 -20.89 -12.54
N ARG A 220 3.02 -21.66 -11.46
CA ARG A 220 3.86 -22.87 -11.40
C ARG A 220 3.39 -23.96 -12.35
N GLU A 221 2.08 -24.20 -12.42
CA GLU A 221 1.50 -25.16 -13.37
C GLU A 221 1.88 -24.79 -14.82
N ARG A 222 1.80 -23.51 -15.16
CA ARG A 222 2.16 -23.01 -16.50
C ARG A 222 3.65 -23.12 -16.82
N THR A 223 4.51 -23.02 -15.81
CA THR A 223 5.98 -22.99 -15.99
C THR A 223 6.65 -24.35 -15.78
N GLY A 224 5.91 -25.36 -15.34
CA GLY A 224 6.47 -26.68 -15.02
C GLY A 224 7.32 -26.71 -13.75
N LEU A 225 7.30 -25.63 -12.94
CA LEU A 225 8.04 -25.54 -11.68
C LEU A 225 7.33 -26.38 -10.61
N LEU A 226 7.80 -27.61 -10.43
CA LEU A 226 7.24 -28.54 -9.44
C LEU A 226 7.67 -28.22 -8.00
N PHE A 227 6.91 -28.81 -7.08
CA PHE A 227 6.90 -28.73 -5.61
C PHE A 227 8.25 -28.52 -4.88
N PRO A 228 8.22 -27.94 -3.65
CA PRO A 228 7.05 -27.69 -2.80
C PRO A 228 6.39 -26.32 -3.00
N LEU A 229 5.07 -26.27 -2.78
CA LEU A 229 4.31 -25.02 -2.72
C LEU A 229 4.66 -24.25 -1.43
N PRO A 230 4.40 -22.95 -1.37
CA PRO A 230 4.56 -22.20 -0.12
C PRO A 230 3.69 -22.76 0.99
N LYS A 231 4.19 -22.73 2.23
CA LYS A 231 3.47 -23.18 3.43
C LYS A 231 2.04 -22.60 3.53
N PHE A 232 1.88 -21.33 3.20
CA PHE A 232 0.57 -20.65 3.27
C PHE A 232 -0.47 -21.24 2.29
N VAL A 233 -0.03 -21.84 1.18
CA VAL A 233 -0.90 -22.49 0.21
C VAL A 233 -1.45 -23.79 0.80
N TYR A 234 -0.58 -24.61 1.40
CA TYR A 234 -1.00 -25.84 2.10
C TYR A 234 -1.99 -25.54 3.22
N GLU A 235 -1.70 -24.56 4.08
CA GLU A 235 -2.57 -24.17 5.19
C GLU A 235 -3.95 -23.68 4.71
N ARG A 236 -4.01 -22.98 3.58
CA ARG A 236 -5.27 -22.56 2.96
C ARG A 236 -6.08 -23.77 2.47
N ASN A 237 -5.43 -24.70 1.77
CA ASN A 237 -6.10 -25.86 1.18
C ASN A 237 -6.70 -26.78 2.24
N ILE A 238 -5.98 -27.00 3.37
CA ILE A 238 -6.49 -27.74 4.53
C ILE A 238 -7.79 -27.09 5.07
N LYS A 239 -7.78 -25.78 5.31
CA LYS A 239 -8.96 -25.07 5.84
C LYS A 239 -10.16 -25.11 4.90
N ILE A 240 -9.93 -25.05 3.58
CA ILE A 240 -11.01 -25.19 2.60
C ILE A 240 -11.65 -26.58 2.71
N GLN A 241 -10.84 -27.63 2.85
CA GLN A 241 -11.34 -28.99 3.03
C GLN A 241 -12.11 -29.16 4.35
N GLU A 242 -11.59 -28.64 5.46
CA GLU A 242 -12.29 -28.66 6.76
C GLU A 242 -13.65 -27.96 6.71
N LYS A 243 -13.73 -26.82 6.01
CA LYS A 243 -14.98 -26.07 5.85
C LYS A 243 -16.00 -26.79 4.99
N LYS A 244 -15.56 -27.54 3.97
CA LYS A 244 -16.42 -28.41 3.17
C LYS A 244 -16.99 -29.55 4.01
N ARG A 245 -16.14 -30.21 4.81
CA ARG A 245 -16.53 -31.31 5.73
C ARG A 245 -17.53 -30.88 6.82
N ARG A 246 -17.49 -29.63 7.27
CA ARG A 246 -18.46 -29.09 8.25
C ARG A 246 -19.81 -28.69 7.65
N ARG A 247 -19.94 -28.70 6.33
CA ARG A 247 -21.15 -28.31 5.59
C ARG A 247 -21.85 -29.48 4.91
N SER A 248 -21.16 -30.62 4.79
CA SER A 248 -21.72 -31.94 4.51
C SER A 248 -22.21 -32.57 5.80
#